data_AF-A0A950TTZ2-F1
#
_entry.id   AF-A0A950TTZ2-F1
#
_cell.length_a   1.000
_cell.length_b   1.000
_cell.length_c   1.000
_cell.angle_alpha   90.00
_cell.angle_beta   90.00
_cell.angle_gamma   90.00
#
_symmetry.space_group_name_H-M   'P 1'
#
loop_
_entity.id
_entity.type
_entity.pdbx_description
1 polymer ?
#
loop_
_entity_poly.entity_id
_entity_poly.type
_entity_poly.pdbx_seq_one_letter_code
_entity_poly.pdbx_strand_id
1 'polypeptide(L)'
;ASDPAKFALAIDLSRITFPYVVLICLAALTSGVLNGLERFTAASASYVLFNAISIACMLWLTPYVPTAGHALSWGVTASGVAQLGLLMIAVARAGIMRRIPRPRLTPQIRVLLRKMAPGLVGAGVTQLNLAVDVIIASLLPAGTVSLLYYADRVQQLPLGVIGTAVGTALLPLLSRQVRAGEAADAIRTLNRAIEYALFLTLPAAVALIVSAYPVMWVLFGRGAFDAESARLSAQALAAYALGLPAFVLVKVLAPGFFARGDTATPVKIGVAAVVLNLAMNVAFMVPLQQVGPALATSLAAVFNVGWLALVLARRGFLRPDVVLRRRCLGMAASTAIMAVALWSLQHWLFALPLQGVTRAAALAALVAVGLGAYGGAVMVSGAADVRSLGTMLRRRRRERRGASAL
;
A
#
# COMPACT_ATOMS: atom_id res chain seq x y z
N ALA A 1 12.69 21.89 -18.62
CA ALA A 1 13.16 20.49 -18.66
C ALA A 1 14.61 20.51 -19.13
N SER A 2 15.54 20.07 -18.28
CA SER A 2 16.99 20.17 -18.53
C SER A 2 17.56 19.09 -19.46
N ASP A 3 16.73 18.18 -19.98
CA ASP A 3 17.13 17.09 -20.87
C ASP A 3 16.07 16.87 -21.98
N PRO A 4 16.30 17.42 -23.20
CA PRO A 4 15.38 17.29 -24.33
C PRO A 4 15.10 15.85 -24.77
N ALA A 5 16.08 14.95 -24.65
CA ALA A 5 15.93 13.55 -25.04
C ALA A 5 14.99 12.80 -24.08
N LYS A 6 15.13 13.04 -22.77
CA LYS A 6 14.17 12.49 -21.77
C LYS A 6 12.76 13.01 -21.99
N PHE A 7 12.60 14.29 -22.31
CA PHE A 7 11.29 14.87 -22.58
C PHE A 7 10.64 14.25 -23.83
N ALA A 8 11.38 14.08 -24.92
CA ALA A 8 10.90 13.41 -26.13
C ALA A 8 10.51 11.95 -25.86
N LEU A 9 11.33 11.21 -25.11
CA LEU A 9 11.02 9.84 -24.71
C LEU A 9 9.75 9.78 -23.85
N ALA A 10 9.60 10.69 -22.87
CA ALA A 10 8.40 10.75 -22.04
C ALA A 10 7.14 11.02 -22.86
N ILE A 11 7.20 11.90 -23.88
CA ILE A 11 6.09 12.13 -24.81
C ILE A 11 5.76 10.84 -25.56
N ASP A 12 6.75 10.15 -26.09
CA ASP A 12 6.53 8.96 -26.91
C ASP A 12 5.90 7.81 -26.10
N LEU A 13 6.48 7.50 -24.93
CA LEU A 13 5.92 6.50 -24.02
C LEU A 13 4.51 6.88 -23.54
N SER A 14 4.25 8.18 -23.33
CA SER A 14 2.91 8.67 -22.96
C SER A 14 1.91 8.48 -24.08
N ARG A 15 2.30 8.68 -25.35
CA ARG A 15 1.42 8.44 -26.51
C ARG A 15 1.05 6.97 -26.65
N ILE A 16 2.02 6.07 -26.45
CA ILE A 16 1.78 4.62 -26.51
C ILE A 16 0.86 4.17 -25.37
N THR A 17 1.03 4.73 -24.17
CA THR A 17 0.23 4.36 -22.99
C THR A 17 -1.12 5.07 -22.91
N PHE A 18 -1.33 6.19 -23.62
CA PHE A 18 -2.57 6.97 -23.55
C PHE A 18 -3.87 6.17 -23.79
N PRO A 19 -3.95 5.25 -24.78
CA PRO A 19 -5.15 4.44 -25.00
C PRO A 19 -5.56 3.62 -23.78
N TYR A 20 -4.62 3.26 -22.91
CA TYR A 20 -4.89 2.55 -21.65
C TYR A 20 -5.86 3.32 -20.76
N VAL A 21 -5.87 4.65 -20.78
CA VAL A 21 -6.78 5.48 -19.96
C VAL A 21 -8.24 5.17 -20.29
N VAL A 22 -8.59 5.08 -21.58
CA VAL A 22 -9.96 4.76 -22.00
C VAL A 22 -10.30 3.32 -21.63
N LEU A 23 -9.36 2.40 -21.85
CA LEU A 23 -9.53 0.97 -21.56
C LEU A 23 -9.75 0.72 -20.07
N ILE A 24 -8.95 1.33 -19.20
CA ILE A 24 -9.04 1.15 -17.76
C ILE A 24 -10.29 1.81 -17.18
N CYS A 25 -10.75 2.94 -17.73
CA CYS A 25 -12.03 3.54 -17.36
C CYS A 25 -13.21 2.61 -17.69
N LEU A 26 -13.21 1.99 -18.88
CA LEU A 26 -14.24 1.02 -19.28
C LEU A 26 -14.16 -0.26 -18.43
N ALA A 27 -12.96 -0.73 -18.14
CA ALA A 27 -12.73 -1.87 -17.26
C ALA A 27 -13.24 -1.59 -15.84
N ALA A 28 -12.95 -0.40 -15.28
CA ALA A 28 -13.43 0.01 -13.96
C ALA A 28 -14.96 0.09 -13.90
N LEU A 29 -15.61 0.63 -14.95
CA LEU A 29 -17.08 0.64 -15.06
C LEU A 29 -17.65 -0.78 -15.06
N THR A 30 -17.09 -1.66 -15.89
CA THR A 30 -17.51 -3.06 -16.04
C THR A 30 -17.28 -3.84 -14.73
N SER A 31 -16.16 -3.58 -14.06
CA SER A 31 -15.86 -4.12 -12.74
C SER A 31 -16.86 -3.63 -11.68
N GLY A 32 -17.30 -2.37 -11.75
CA GLY A 32 -18.32 -1.83 -10.85
C GLY A 32 -19.65 -2.57 -10.97
N VAL A 33 -20.05 -2.90 -12.21
CA VAL A 33 -21.25 -3.73 -12.47
C VAL A 33 -21.10 -5.12 -11.87
N LEU A 34 -19.96 -5.80 -12.12
CA LEU A 34 -19.71 -7.14 -11.57
C LEU A 34 -19.66 -7.16 -10.04
N ASN A 35 -19.06 -6.14 -9.42
CA ASN A 35 -19.04 -6.02 -7.96
C ASN A 35 -20.44 -5.83 -7.37
N GLY A 36 -21.34 -5.13 -8.07
CA GLY A 36 -22.75 -5.02 -7.69
C GLY A 36 -23.53 -6.33 -7.81
N LEU A 37 -23.04 -7.28 -8.61
CA LEU A 37 -23.53 -8.66 -8.70
C LEU A 37 -22.77 -9.64 -7.80
N GLU A 38 -21.98 -9.13 -6.85
CA GLU A 38 -21.16 -9.94 -5.95
C GLU A 38 -20.10 -10.83 -6.66
N ARG A 39 -19.75 -10.51 -7.92
CA ARG A 39 -18.75 -11.23 -8.72
C ARG A 39 -17.35 -10.59 -8.63
N PHE A 40 -16.77 -10.63 -7.44
CA PHE A 40 -15.48 -9.98 -7.13
C PHE A 40 -14.24 -10.65 -7.77
N THR A 41 -14.33 -11.93 -8.11
CA THR A 41 -13.19 -12.72 -8.63
C THR A 41 -12.74 -12.21 -10.00
N ALA A 42 -13.68 -11.94 -10.91
CA ALA A 42 -13.37 -11.44 -12.26
C ALA A 42 -12.73 -10.05 -12.21
N ALA A 43 -13.25 -9.17 -11.33
CA ALA A 43 -12.68 -7.86 -11.07
C ALA A 43 -11.22 -7.96 -10.57
N SER A 44 -10.96 -8.86 -9.62
CA SER A 44 -9.63 -9.04 -9.04
C SER A 44 -8.63 -9.68 -10.02
N ALA A 45 -9.08 -10.61 -10.86
CA ALA A 45 -8.25 -11.28 -11.87
C ALA A 45 -7.70 -10.31 -12.93
N SER A 46 -8.41 -9.21 -13.21
CA SER A 46 -7.95 -8.18 -14.16
C SER A 46 -6.61 -7.55 -13.74
N TYR A 47 -6.35 -7.37 -12.45
CA TYR A 47 -5.08 -6.84 -11.95
C TYR A 47 -3.92 -7.84 -12.11
N VAL A 48 -4.20 -9.14 -11.95
CA VAL A 48 -3.21 -10.20 -12.18
C VAL A 48 -2.84 -10.23 -13.67
N LEU A 49 -3.84 -10.13 -14.54
CA LEU A 49 -3.65 -10.10 -15.98
C LEU A 49 -2.81 -8.91 -16.44
N PHE A 50 -3.01 -7.72 -15.84
CA PHE A 50 -2.17 -6.54 -16.09
C PHE A 50 -0.70 -6.80 -15.83
N ASN A 51 -0.39 -7.36 -14.65
CA ASN A 51 0.98 -7.67 -14.27
C ASN A 51 1.57 -8.75 -15.17
N ALA A 52 0.82 -9.83 -15.45
CA ALA A 52 1.28 -10.93 -16.29
C ALA A 52 1.63 -10.47 -17.72
N ILE A 53 0.75 -9.67 -18.35
CA ILE A 53 0.99 -9.15 -19.71
C ILE A 53 2.15 -8.15 -19.72
N SER A 54 2.22 -7.26 -18.72
CA SER A 54 3.34 -6.31 -18.63
C SER A 54 4.69 -7.02 -18.50
N ILE A 55 4.77 -8.08 -17.68
CA ILE A 55 5.97 -8.91 -17.53
C ILE A 55 6.27 -9.67 -18.83
N ALA A 56 5.27 -10.29 -19.44
CA ALA A 56 5.42 -11.00 -20.71
C ALA A 56 5.95 -10.10 -21.84
N CYS A 57 5.40 -8.89 -21.98
CA CYS A 57 5.90 -7.91 -22.93
C CYS A 57 7.33 -7.47 -22.61
N MET A 58 7.68 -7.22 -21.34
CA MET A 58 9.07 -6.91 -21.01
C MET A 58 10.04 -8.06 -21.31
N LEU A 59 9.65 -9.32 -21.14
CA LEU A 59 10.52 -10.46 -21.42
C LEU A 59 10.68 -10.73 -22.91
N TRP A 60 9.60 -10.65 -23.68
CA TRP A 60 9.59 -11.07 -25.09
C TRP A 60 9.63 -9.94 -26.09
N LEU A 61 9.12 -8.75 -25.76
CA LEU A 61 9.03 -7.63 -26.70
C LEU A 61 10.28 -6.74 -26.67
N THR A 62 11.03 -6.71 -25.56
CA THR A 62 12.24 -5.88 -25.41
C THR A 62 13.27 -6.01 -26.55
N PRO A 63 13.55 -7.20 -27.12
CA PRO A 63 14.47 -7.32 -28.26
C PRO A 63 13.97 -6.67 -29.56
N TYR A 64 12.66 -6.43 -29.68
CA TYR A 64 12.01 -5.96 -30.92
C TYR A 64 11.63 -4.48 -30.89
N VAL A 65 11.89 -3.78 -29.78
CA VAL A 65 11.54 -2.36 -29.61
C VAL A 65 12.75 -1.57 -29.10
N PRO A 66 12.79 -0.24 -29.27
CA PRO A 66 13.99 0.55 -29.01
C PRO A 66 14.50 0.46 -27.57
N THR A 67 13.59 0.35 -26.59
CA THR A 67 13.96 0.24 -25.18
C THR A 67 12.97 -0.63 -24.41
N ALA A 68 13.38 -1.17 -23.27
CA ALA A 68 12.47 -1.85 -22.34
C ALA A 68 11.28 -0.97 -21.89
N GLY A 69 11.45 0.36 -21.89
CA GLY A 69 10.36 1.31 -21.64
C GLY A 69 9.27 1.27 -22.72
N HIS A 70 9.63 1.08 -23.99
CA HIS A 70 8.67 0.87 -25.07
C HIS A 70 7.94 -0.47 -24.92
N ALA A 71 8.67 -1.53 -24.57
CA ALA A 71 8.08 -2.85 -24.34
C ALA A 71 7.02 -2.82 -23.23
N LEU A 72 7.34 -2.16 -22.11
CA LEU A 72 6.40 -1.95 -21.02
C LEU A 72 5.21 -1.07 -21.44
N SER A 73 5.44 0.00 -22.20
CA SER A 73 4.37 0.90 -22.65
C SER A 73 3.36 0.19 -23.55
N TRP A 74 3.84 -0.65 -24.47
CA TRP A 74 2.98 -1.53 -25.27
C TRP A 74 2.28 -2.58 -24.41
N GLY A 75 2.97 -3.15 -23.41
CA GLY A 75 2.39 -4.08 -22.45
C GLY A 75 1.25 -3.48 -21.65
N VAL A 76 1.38 -2.22 -21.20
CA VAL A 76 0.32 -1.48 -20.51
C VAL A 76 -0.92 -1.36 -21.40
N THR A 77 -0.76 -0.92 -22.65
CA THR A 77 -1.90 -0.78 -23.58
C THR A 77 -2.54 -2.13 -23.93
N ALA A 78 -1.73 -3.15 -24.24
CA ALA A 78 -2.20 -4.50 -24.51
C ALA A 78 -2.95 -5.10 -23.30
N SER A 79 -2.46 -4.85 -22.10
CA SER A 79 -3.11 -5.32 -20.88
C SER A 79 -4.46 -4.66 -20.65
N GLY A 80 -4.64 -3.37 -20.97
CA GLY A 80 -5.93 -2.70 -20.90
C GLY A 80 -6.98 -3.38 -21.81
N VAL A 81 -6.58 -3.79 -23.01
CA VAL A 81 -7.45 -4.53 -23.94
C VAL A 81 -7.83 -5.88 -23.35
N ALA A 82 -6.85 -6.62 -22.84
CA ALA A 82 -7.08 -7.94 -22.24
C ALA A 82 -7.94 -7.87 -20.97
N GLN A 83 -7.71 -6.87 -20.11
CA GLN A 83 -8.52 -6.60 -18.92
C GLN A 83 -9.97 -6.33 -19.28
N LEU A 84 -10.22 -5.43 -20.23
CA LEU A 84 -11.57 -5.12 -20.69
C LEU A 84 -12.22 -6.36 -21.30
N GLY A 85 -11.50 -7.10 -22.15
CA GLY A 85 -11.99 -8.35 -22.75
C GLY A 85 -12.43 -9.38 -21.70
N LEU A 86 -11.59 -9.63 -20.68
CA LEU A 86 -11.92 -10.54 -19.58
C LEU A 86 -13.19 -10.11 -18.84
N LEU A 87 -13.30 -8.82 -18.50
CA LEU A 87 -14.45 -8.30 -17.76
C LEU A 87 -15.72 -8.32 -18.61
N MET A 88 -15.62 -8.01 -19.90
CA MET A 88 -16.74 -8.10 -20.85
C MET A 88 -17.25 -9.54 -20.98
N ILE A 89 -16.37 -10.53 -21.06
CA ILE A 89 -16.75 -11.96 -21.04
C ILE A 89 -17.46 -12.30 -19.74
N ALA A 90 -16.96 -11.82 -18.59
CA ALA A 90 -17.55 -12.10 -17.28
C ALA A 90 -18.96 -11.48 -17.14
N VAL A 91 -19.19 -10.27 -17.68
CA VAL A 91 -20.51 -9.63 -17.70
C VAL A 91 -21.46 -10.34 -18.68
N ALA A 92 -20.99 -10.74 -19.86
CA ALA A 92 -21.79 -11.52 -20.81
C ALA A 92 -22.24 -12.85 -20.19
N ARG A 93 -21.33 -13.56 -19.52
CA ARG A 93 -21.64 -14.77 -18.74
C ARG A 93 -22.54 -14.52 -17.52
N ALA A 94 -22.69 -13.27 -17.08
CA ALA A 94 -23.63 -12.89 -16.02
C ALA A 94 -25.04 -12.57 -16.57
N GLY A 95 -25.24 -12.65 -17.90
CA GLY A 95 -26.52 -12.35 -18.54
C GLY A 95 -26.87 -10.86 -18.63
N ILE A 96 -25.98 -9.96 -18.21
CA ILE A 96 -26.25 -8.51 -18.20
C ILE A 96 -26.07 -7.86 -19.57
N MET A 97 -25.07 -8.29 -20.34
CA MET A 97 -24.74 -7.64 -21.61
C MET A 97 -25.13 -8.53 -22.79
N ARG A 98 -26.29 -8.25 -23.40
CA ARG A 98 -26.65 -8.76 -24.74
C ARG A 98 -26.18 -7.83 -25.86
N ARG A 99 -26.04 -6.52 -25.60
CA ARG A 99 -25.51 -5.50 -26.52
C ARG A 99 -24.81 -4.38 -25.74
N ILE A 100 -23.80 -3.74 -26.34
CA ILE A 100 -23.18 -2.53 -25.78
C ILE A 100 -24.19 -1.37 -25.91
N PRO A 101 -24.69 -0.81 -24.80
CA PRO A 101 -25.66 0.28 -24.86
C PRO A 101 -24.99 1.57 -25.34
N ARG A 102 -25.71 2.40 -26.11
CA ARG A 102 -25.22 3.74 -26.48
C ARG A 102 -25.22 4.64 -25.24
N PRO A 103 -24.15 5.42 -24.98
CA PRO A 103 -24.09 6.33 -23.85
C PRO A 103 -25.19 7.39 -23.99
N ARG A 104 -26.09 7.46 -23.01
CA ARG A 104 -27.18 8.46 -22.92
C ARG A 104 -27.26 8.98 -21.51
N LEU A 105 -27.40 10.29 -21.33
CA LEU A 105 -27.62 10.91 -20.02
C LEU A 105 -29.08 10.73 -19.58
N THR A 106 -29.42 9.54 -19.09
CA THR A 106 -30.75 9.28 -18.52
C THR A 106 -30.88 9.94 -17.14
N PRO A 107 -32.11 10.18 -16.64
CA PRO A 107 -32.33 10.69 -15.29
C PRO A 107 -31.61 9.86 -14.21
N GLN A 108 -31.60 8.54 -14.37
CA GLN A 108 -30.89 7.60 -13.47
C GLN A 108 -29.38 7.82 -13.48
N ILE A 109 -28.77 8.02 -14.66
CA ILE A 109 -27.34 8.34 -14.78
C ILE A 109 -27.04 9.70 -14.16
N ARG A 110 -27.92 10.70 -14.28
CA ARG A 110 -27.75 12.01 -13.63
C ARG A 110 -27.75 11.88 -12.11
N VAL A 111 -28.61 11.03 -11.55
CA VAL A 111 -28.61 10.73 -10.10
C VAL A 111 -27.32 10.02 -9.70
N LEU A 112 -26.85 9.04 -10.49
CA LEU A 112 -25.58 8.36 -10.25
C LEU A 112 -24.41 9.34 -10.22
N LEU A 113 -24.27 10.19 -11.25
CA LEU A 113 -23.21 11.20 -11.34
C LEU A 113 -23.23 12.18 -10.17
N ARG A 114 -24.42 12.66 -9.77
CA ARG A 114 -24.57 13.55 -8.60
C ARG A 114 -24.12 12.88 -7.30
N LYS A 115 -24.39 11.58 -7.14
CA LYS A 115 -23.93 10.80 -5.97
C LYS A 115 -22.44 10.50 -6.00
N MET A 116 -21.85 10.34 -7.19
CA MET A 116 -20.41 10.09 -7.36
C MET A 116 -19.55 11.34 -7.18
N ALA A 117 -20.08 12.53 -7.48
CA ALA A 117 -19.30 13.78 -7.49
C ALA A 117 -18.49 14.04 -6.19
N PRO A 118 -19.04 13.91 -4.97
CA PRO A 118 -18.27 14.13 -3.75
C PRO A 118 -17.13 13.12 -3.56
N GLY A 119 -17.37 11.86 -3.94
CA GLY A 119 -16.36 10.80 -3.88
C GLY A 119 -15.24 11.01 -4.90
N LEU A 120 -15.59 11.49 -6.10
CA LEU A 120 -14.64 11.86 -7.16
C LEU A 120 -13.73 13.02 -6.72
N VAL A 121 -14.28 14.05 -6.08
CA VAL A 121 -13.48 15.16 -5.54
C VAL A 121 -12.53 14.65 -4.45
N GLY A 122 -13.03 13.83 -3.52
CA GLY A 122 -12.19 13.23 -2.47
C GLY A 122 -11.06 12.34 -3.01
N ALA A 123 -11.35 11.52 -4.01
CA ALA A 123 -10.34 10.70 -4.68
C ALA A 123 -9.35 11.56 -5.49
N GLY A 124 -9.84 12.61 -6.14
CA GLY A 124 -9.05 13.56 -6.91
C GLY A 124 -8.02 14.30 -6.06
N VAL A 125 -8.37 14.71 -4.83
CA VAL A 125 -7.42 15.34 -3.88
C VAL A 125 -6.24 14.41 -3.57
N THR A 126 -6.50 13.12 -3.34
CA THR A 126 -5.42 12.13 -3.11
C THR A 126 -4.53 11.96 -4.34
N GLN A 127 -5.12 11.90 -5.54
CA GLN A 127 -4.33 11.81 -6.78
C GLN A 127 -3.53 13.07 -7.08
N LEU A 128 -4.05 14.24 -6.72
CA LEU A 128 -3.30 15.50 -6.79
C LEU A 128 -2.09 15.47 -5.85
N ASN A 129 -2.22 14.93 -4.63
CA ASN A 129 -1.06 14.79 -3.73
C ASN A 129 0.05 13.95 -4.38
N LEU A 130 -0.30 12.78 -4.92
CA LEU A 130 0.67 11.91 -5.60
C LEU A 130 1.26 12.56 -6.86
N ALA A 131 0.46 13.30 -7.63
CA ALA A 131 0.95 14.02 -8.80
C ALA A 131 1.99 15.08 -8.39
N VAL A 132 1.73 15.79 -7.29
CA VAL A 132 2.67 16.78 -6.76
C VAL A 132 3.94 16.12 -6.24
N ASP A 133 3.85 14.98 -5.56
CA ASP A 133 5.03 14.19 -5.15
C ASP A 133 5.91 13.83 -6.35
N VAL A 134 5.29 13.37 -7.45
CA VAL A 134 6.01 13.02 -8.68
C VAL A 134 6.61 14.24 -9.36
N ILE A 135 5.89 15.36 -9.40
CA ILE A 135 6.41 16.63 -9.95
C ILE A 135 7.63 17.07 -9.15
N ILE A 136 7.56 17.09 -7.82
CA ILE A 136 8.69 17.47 -6.95
C ILE A 136 9.87 16.50 -7.15
N ALA A 137 9.60 15.19 -7.19
CA ALA A 137 10.63 14.20 -7.48
C ALA A 137 11.26 14.33 -8.87
N SER A 138 10.53 14.87 -9.85
CA SER A 138 11.05 15.14 -11.20
C SER A 138 11.98 16.36 -11.28
N LEU A 139 11.95 17.23 -10.26
CA LEU A 139 12.88 18.36 -10.12
C LEU A 139 14.22 17.95 -9.50
N LEU A 140 14.28 16.75 -8.91
CA LEU A 140 15.50 16.15 -8.36
C LEU A 140 16.39 15.56 -9.47
N PRO A 141 17.64 15.18 -9.17
CA PRO A 141 18.54 14.57 -10.15
C PRO A 141 17.89 13.42 -10.94
N ALA A 142 18.32 13.24 -12.19
CA ALA A 142 17.76 12.21 -13.05
C ALA A 142 17.87 10.82 -12.40
N GLY A 143 16.76 10.07 -12.40
CA GLY A 143 16.67 8.76 -11.78
C GLY A 143 16.02 8.75 -10.40
N THR A 144 15.92 9.88 -9.69
CA THR A 144 15.30 9.94 -8.35
C THR A 144 13.85 9.44 -8.32
N VAL A 145 13.05 9.75 -9.35
CA VAL A 145 11.68 9.22 -9.50
C VAL A 145 11.67 7.69 -9.50
N SER A 146 12.61 7.06 -10.21
CA SER A 146 12.72 5.60 -10.27
C SER A 146 13.18 5.01 -8.93
N LEU A 147 14.15 5.64 -8.26
CA LEU A 147 14.62 5.20 -6.94
C LEU A 147 13.49 5.22 -5.90
N LEU A 148 12.73 6.32 -5.85
CA LEU A 148 11.53 6.46 -5.01
C LEU A 148 10.47 5.41 -5.36
N TYR A 149 10.23 5.19 -6.65
CA TYR A 149 9.28 4.19 -7.12
C TYR A 149 9.64 2.77 -6.66
N TYR A 150 10.91 2.35 -6.78
CA TYR A 150 11.35 1.03 -6.34
C TYR A 150 11.24 0.88 -4.82
N ALA A 151 11.58 1.92 -4.05
CA ALA A 151 11.45 1.93 -2.59
C ALA A 151 9.99 1.83 -2.14
N ASP A 152 9.10 2.63 -2.70
CA ASP A 152 7.66 2.62 -2.40
C ASP A 152 7.03 1.25 -2.67
N ARG A 153 7.43 0.57 -3.75
CA ARG A 153 6.91 -0.78 -4.08
C ARG A 153 7.22 -1.83 -3.01
N VAL A 154 8.40 -1.76 -2.40
CA VAL A 154 8.76 -2.66 -1.29
C VAL A 154 7.88 -2.37 -0.06
N GLN A 155 7.68 -1.09 0.26
CA GLN A 155 6.83 -0.67 1.38
C GLN A 155 5.35 -1.04 1.19
N GLN A 156 4.84 -1.04 -0.04
CA GLN A 156 3.46 -1.41 -0.34
C GLN A 156 3.11 -2.84 0.06
N LEU A 157 4.08 -3.77 0.11
CA LEU A 157 3.82 -5.18 0.42
C LEU A 157 3.29 -5.36 1.86
N PRO A 158 3.97 -4.90 2.93
CA PRO A 158 3.38 -4.92 4.27
C PRO A 158 2.10 -4.08 4.39
N LEU A 159 2.08 -2.90 3.77
CA LEU A 159 0.96 -1.96 3.86
C LEU A 159 -0.33 -2.55 3.26
N GLY A 160 -0.21 -3.22 2.11
CA GLY A 160 -1.31 -3.85 1.39
C GLY A 160 -1.90 -5.02 2.17
N VAL A 161 -1.06 -5.93 2.66
CA VAL A 161 -1.50 -7.13 3.38
C VAL A 161 -2.11 -6.77 4.73
N ILE A 162 -1.38 -6.00 5.56
CA ILE A 162 -1.80 -5.70 6.93
C ILE A 162 -2.94 -4.68 6.93
N GLY A 163 -2.76 -3.56 6.20
CA GLY A 163 -3.71 -2.46 6.21
C GLY A 163 -5.08 -2.86 5.67
N THR A 164 -5.12 -3.67 4.60
CA THR A 164 -6.39 -4.16 4.04
C THR A 164 -7.05 -5.20 4.94
N ALA A 165 -6.27 -6.11 5.53
CA ALA A 165 -6.82 -7.13 6.42
C ALA A 165 -7.49 -6.54 7.65
N VAL A 166 -6.87 -5.56 8.31
CA VAL A 166 -7.42 -4.94 9.52
C VAL A 166 -8.58 -4.01 9.16
N GLY A 167 -8.41 -3.14 8.16
CA GLY A 167 -9.43 -2.15 7.80
C GLY A 167 -10.77 -2.76 7.34
N THR A 168 -10.72 -3.82 6.53
CA THR A 168 -11.95 -4.46 6.00
C THR A 168 -12.74 -5.21 7.07
N ALA A 169 -12.05 -5.85 8.03
CA ALA A 169 -12.70 -6.61 9.10
C ALA A 169 -13.27 -5.71 10.20
N LEU A 170 -12.70 -4.52 10.38
CA LEU A 170 -12.99 -3.68 11.53
C LEU A 170 -14.28 -2.86 11.38
N LEU A 171 -14.56 -2.35 10.17
CA LEU A 171 -15.70 -1.46 9.96
C LEU A 171 -17.07 -2.13 10.23
N PRO A 172 -17.37 -3.33 9.72
CA PRO A 172 -18.66 -3.99 9.99
C PRO A 172 -18.86 -4.28 11.48
N LEU A 173 -17.80 -4.75 12.16
CA LEU A 173 -17.83 -5.07 13.58
C LEU A 173 -18.08 -3.83 14.44
N LEU A 174 -17.31 -2.76 14.21
CA LEU A 174 -17.49 -1.48 14.93
C LEU A 174 -18.86 -0.87 14.66
N SER A 175 -19.35 -0.91 13.41
CA SER A 175 -20.66 -0.39 13.07
C SER A 175 -21.78 -1.12 13.81
N ARG A 176 -21.66 -2.45 13.96
CA ARG A 176 -22.61 -3.26 14.73
C ARG A 176 -22.59 -2.88 16.21
N GLN A 177 -21.41 -2.83 16.83
CA GLN A 177 -21.26 -2.51 18.26
C GLN A 177 -21.76 -1.09 18.58
N VAL A 178 -21.44 -0.12 17.73
CA VAL A 178 -21.91 1.27 17.87
C VAL A 178 -23.44 1.35 17.75
N ARG A 179 -24.04 0.66 16.77
CA ARG A 179 -25.51 0.63 16.61
C ARG A 179 -26.21 -0.08 17.77
N ALA A 180 -25.58 -1.08 18.37
CA ALA A 180 -26.09 -1.79 19.54
C ALA A 180 -25.92 -1.00 20.86
N GLY A 181 -25.31 0.18 20.85
CA GLY A 181 -25.04 0.97 22.06
C GLY A 181 -23.89 0.42 22.92
N GLU A 182 -23.13 -0.56 22.42
CA GLU A 182 -22.03 -1.24 23.13
C GLU A 182 -20.72 -0.43 23.08
N ALA A 183 -20.73 0.78 23.63
CA ALA A 183 -19.60 1.71 23.52
C ALA A 183 -18.29 1.15 24.10
N ALA A 184 -18.35 0.41 25.21
CA ALA A 184 -17.18 -0.19 25.85
C ALA A 184 -16.55 -1.29 24.97
N ASP A 185 -17.37 -2.11 24.31
CA ASP A 185 -16.90 -3.13 23.37
C ASP A 185 -16.28 -2.50 22.14
N ALA A 186 -16.89 -1.45 21.58
CA ALA A 186 -16.31 -0.72 20.46
C ALA A 186 -14.92 -0.14 20.78
N ILE A 187 -14.73 0.41 21.99
CA ILE A 187 -13.42 0.90 22.46
C ILE A 187 -12.42 -0.24 22.58
N ARG A 188 -12.81 -1.37 23.20
CA ARG A 188 -11.94 -2.55 23.32
C ARG A 188 -11.53 -3.10 21.95
N THR A 189 -12.48 -3.21 21.03
CA THR A 189 -12.25 -3.67 19.65
C THR A 189 -11.27 -2.76 18.93
N LEU A 190 -11.40 -1.44 19.07
CA LEU A 190 -10.46 -0.49 18.48
C LEU A 190 -9.05 -0.61 19.10
N ASN A 191 -8.94 -0.73 20.43
CA ASN A 191 -7.65 -0.95 21.10
C ASN A 191 -6.96 -2.23 20.63
N ARG A 192 -7.70 -3.34 20.49
CA ARG A 192 -7.13 -4.60 19.98
C ARG A 192 -6.74 -4.49 18.51
N ALA A 193 -7.49 -3.76 17.70
CA ALA A 193 -7.12 -3.53 16.30
C ALA A 193 -5.84 -2.71 16.16
N ILE A 194 -5.64 -1.69 17.01
CA ILE A 194 -4.38 -0.92 17.09
C ILE A 194 -3.24 -1.84 17.50
N GLU A 195 -3.44 -2.67 18.52
CA GLU A 195 -2.45 -3.65 18.96
C GLU A 195 -2.04 -4.59 17.82
N TYR A 196 -2.99 -5.22 17.13
CA TYR A 196 -2.68 -6.16 16.06
C TYR A 196 -2.02 -5.50 14.85
N ALA A 197 -2.39 -4.24 14.56
CA ALA A 197 -1.71 -3.46 13.55
C ALA A 197 -0.24 -3.24 13.94
N LEU A 198 0.01 -2.69 15.14
CA LEU A 198 1.36 -2.42 15.64
C LEU A 198 2.22 -3.68 15.76
N PHE A 199 1.61 -4.79 16.18
CA PHE A 199 2.26 -6.10 16.27
C PHE A 199 2.91 -6.53 14.95
N LEU A 200 2.25 -6.24 13.82
CA LEU A 200 2.76 -6.62 12.50
C LEU A 200 3.59 -5.50 11.86
N THR A 201 3.21 -4.23 12.06
CA THR A 201 3.85 -3.11 11.35
C THR A 201 5.11 -2.60 12.02
N LEU A 202 5.20 -2.64 13.34
CA LEU A 202 6.36 -2.14 14.07
C LEU A 202 7.63 -2.97 13.75
N PRO A 203 7.62 -4.33 13.85
CA PRO A 203 8.75 -5.12 13.40
C PRO A 203 8.97 -5.01 11.89
N ALA A 204 7.94 -4.99 11.06
CA ALA A 204 8.11 -4.84 9.62
C ALA A 204 8.81 -3.51 9.24
N ALA A 205 8.43 -2.41 9.88
CA ALA A 205 9.06 -1.10 9.69
C ALA A 205 10.55 -1.14 10.06
N VAL A 206 10.87 -1.65 11.24
CA VAL A 206 12.26 -1.70 11.72
C VAL A 206 13.11 -2.67 10.91
N ALA A 207 12.58 -3.84 10.53
CA ALA A 207 13.27 -4.78 9.65
C ALA A 207 13.56 -4.15 8.28
N LEU A 208 12.62 -3.42 7.69
CA LEU A 208 12.84 -2.71 6.43
C LEU A 208 13.84 -1.56 6.56
N ILE A 209 13.88 -0.86 7.69
CA ILE A 209 14.88 0.20 7.95
C ILE A 209 16.27 -0.43 8.07
N VAL A 210 16.42 -1.45 8.93
CA VAL A 210 17.73 -2.07 9.22
C VAL A 210 18.28 -2.80 8.00
N SER A 211 17.43 -3.52 7.27
CA SER A 211 17.80 -4.32 6.11
C SER A 211 17.50 -3.65 4.77
N ALA A 212 17.32 -2.32 4.74
CA ALA A 212 16.93 -1.58 3.54
C ALA A 212 17.87 -1.85 2.35
N TYR A 213 19.17 -1.75 2.57
CA TYR A 213 20.17 -1.97 1.52
C TYR A 213 20.19 -3.42 1.01
N PRO A 214 20.30 -4.45 1.87
CA PRO A 214 20.15 -5.84 1.45
C PRO A 214 18.89 -6.09 0.62
N VAL A 215 17.73 -5.58 1.06
CA VAL A 215 16.45 -5.73 0.36
C VAL A 215 16.53 -5.12 -1.04
N MET A 216 16.96 -3.87 -1.17
CA MET A 216 17.06 -3.22 -2.47
C MET A 216 18.08 -3.89 -3.38
N TRP A 217 19.22 -4.32 -2.83
CA TRP A 217 20.30 -4.94 -3.59
C TRP A 217 19.98 -6.35 -4.09
N VAL A 218 19.26 -7.15 -3.30
CA VAL A 218 18.81 -8.48 -3.73
C VAL A 218 17.70 -8.38 -4.76
N LEU A 219 16.72 -7.50 -4.50
CA LEU A 219 15.52 -7.40 -5.33
C LEU A 219 15.79 -6.71 -6.66
N PHE A 220 16.64 -5.68 -6.68
CA PHE A 220 16.82 -4.83 -7.87
C PHE A 220 18.24 -4.79 -8.40
N GLY A 221 19.27 -5.15 -7.62
CA GLY A 221 20.69 -5.06 -7.97
C GLY A 221 21.13 -5.99 -9.11
N ARG A 222 20.76 -5.65 -10.36
CA ARG A 222 21.06 -6.36 -11.61
C ARG A 222 21.16 -5.36 -12.77
N GLY A 223 22.10 -5.61 -13.69
CA GLY A 223 22.26 -4.82 -14.91
C GLY A 223 22.57 -3.36 -14.60
N ALA A 224 21.74 -2.44 -15.10
CA ALA A 224 21.90 -0.99 -14.92
C ALA A 224 21.57 -0.48 -13.50
N PHE A 225 20.96 -1.31 -12.65
CA PHE A 225 20.71 -0.95 -11.25
C PHE A 225 21.90 -1.39 -10.40
N ASP A 226 22.83 -0.47 -10.21
CA ASP A 226 24.09 -0.69 -9.51
C ASP A 226 23.96 -0.56 -7.97
N ALA A 227 25.08 -0.76 -7.27
CA ALA A 227 25.13 -0.72 -5.81
C ALA A 227 24.77 0.66 -5.26
N GLU A 228 25.13 1.72 -5.99
CA GLU A 228 24.81 3.10 -5.60
C GLU A 228 23.31 3.38 -5.73
N SER A 229 22.68 2.95 -6.83
CA SER A 229 21.22 3.01 -7.00
C SER A 229 20.49 2.24 -5.90
N ALA A 230 21.02 1.08 -5.50
CA ALA A 230 20.49 0.31 -4.38
C ALA A 230 20.63 1.05 -3.05
N ARG A 231 21.77 1.69 -2.80
CA ARG A 231 22.03 2.49 -1.60
C ARG A 231 21.10 3.70 -1.51
N LEU A 232 20.96 4.46 -2.59
CA LEU A 232 20.07 5.62 -2.64
C LEU A 232 18.60 5.21 -2.47
N SER A 233 18.17 4.12 -3.13
CA SER A 233 16.81 3.61 -2.96
C SER A 233 16.57 3.04 -1.55
N ALA A 234 17.60 2.49 -0.91
CA ALA A 234 17.50 1.99 0.46
C ALA A 234 17.29 3.12 1.48
N GLN A 235 17.91 4.28 1.26
CA GLN A 235 17.65 5.46 2.10
C GLN A 235 16.19 5.93 1.98
N ALA A 236 15.66 5.97 0.76
CA ALA A 236 14.25 6.27 0.52
C ALA A 236 13.33 5.22 1.17
N LEU A 237 13.65 3.93 1.05
CA LEU A 237 12.91 2.83 1.67
C LEU A 237 12.89 2.96 3.19
N ALA A 238 14.02 3.30 3.83
CA ALA A 238 14.08 3.50 5.27
C ALA A 238 13.19 4.67 5.72
N ALA A 239 13.18 5.78 4.97
CA ALA A 239 12.31 6.93 5.23
C ALA A 239 10.82 6.58 5.07
N TYR A 240 10.46 5.81 4.04
CA TYR A 240 9.12 5.28 3.84
C TYR A 240 8.69 4.29 4.95
N ALA A 241 9.59 3.40 5.34
CA ALA A 241 9.34 2.39 6.36
C ALA A 241 9.07 3.02 7.75
N LEU A 242 9.64 4.19 8.05
CA LEU A 242 9.32 4.96 9.26
C LEU A 242 7.81 5.25 9.39
N GLY A 243 7.14 5.57 8.28
CA GLY A 243 5.71 5.87 8.23
C GLY A 243 4.82 4.62 8.22
N LEU A 244 5.38 3.42 8.00
CA LEU A 244 4.60 2.18 7.82
C LEU A 244 3.56 1.92 8.94
N PRO A 245 3.91 2.04 10.25
CA PRO A 245 2.91 1.88 11.31
C PRO A 245 1.81 2.93 11.24
N ALA A 246 2.15 4.18 10.91
CA ALA A 246 1.19 5.26 10.79
C ALA A 246 0.20 5.04 9.63
N PHE A 247 0.68 4.65 8.44
CA PHE A 247 -0.19 4.36 7.29
C PHE A 247 -1.22 3.27 7.57
N VAL A 248 -0.82 2.21 8.28
CA VAL A 248 -1.75 1.15 8.67
C VAL A 248 -2.70 1.64 9.75
N LEU A 249 -2.22 2.36 10.76
CA LEU A 249 -3.08 2.88 11.82
C LEU A 249 -4.12 3.89 11.32
N VAL A 250 -3.84 4.68 10.28
CA VAL A 250 -4.87 5.51 9.63
C VAL A 250 -6.05 4.64 9.15
N LYS A 251 -5.77 3.48 8.54
CA LYS A 251 -6.80 2.52 8.10
C LYS A 251 -7.52 1.84 9.26
N VAL A 252 -6.90 1.75 10.44
CA VAL A 252 -7.50 1.22 11.67
C VAL A 252 -8.39 2.25 12.37
N LEU A 253 -7.96 3.51 12.44
CA LEU A 253 -8.67 4.57 13.14
C LEU A 253 -9.85 5.13 12.34
N ALA A 254 -9.75 5.19 11.00
CA ALA A 254 -10.80 5.73 10.14
C ALA A 254 -12.17 5.03 10.33
N PRO A 255 -12.27 3.68 10.41
CA PRO A 255 -13.51 2.99 10.77
C PRO A 255 -14.15 3.44 12.08
N GLY A 256 -13.37 3.92 13.06
CA GLY A 256 -13.89 4.45 14.33
C GLY A 256 -14.79 5.68 14.16
N PHE A 257 -14.53 6.49 13.13
CA PHE A 257 -15.35 7.64 12.75
C PHE A 257 -16.52 7.21 11.86
N PHE A 258 -16.25 6.38 10.84
CA PHE A 258 -17.26 5.95 9.87
C PHE A 258 -18.38 5.12 10.50
N ALA A 259 -18.06 4.26 11.47
CA ALA A 259 -19.06 3.50 12.23
C ALA A 259 -20.07 4.39 12.99
N ARG A 260 -19.71 5.66 13.23
CA ARG A 260 -20.54 6.67 13.91
C ARG A 260 -21.12 7.71 12.94
N GLY A 261 -21.00 7.49 11.63
CA GLY A 261 -21.51 8.40 10.61
C GLY A 261 -20.66 9.67 10.39
N ASP A 262 -19.51 9.81 11.05
CA ASP A 262 -18.61 10.95 10.85
C ASP A 262 -17.61 10.64 9.73
N THR A 263 -17.91 11.10 8.52
CA THR A 263 -16.99 11.00 7.38
C THR A 263 -16.21 12.30 7.17
N ALA A 264 -16.66 13.41 7.72
CA ALA A 264 -16.08 14.73 7.49
C ALA A 264 -14.77 14.92 8.27
N THR A 265 -14.69 14.45 9.51
CA THR A 265 -13.50 14.65 10.35
C THR A 265 -12.26 13.97 9.78
N PRO A 266 -12.29 12.68 9.37
CA PRO A 266 -11.13 12.04 8.74
C PRO A 266 -10.67 12.74 7.45
N VAL A 267 -11.62 13.24 6.65
CA VAL A 267 -11.30 13.96 5.40
C VAL A 267 -10.58 15.28 5.70
N LYS A 268 -11.08 16.08 6.66
CA LYS A 268 -10.44 17.34 7.06
C LYS A 268 -9.00 17.12 7.55
N ILE A 269 -8.78 16.09 8.35
CA ILE A 269 -7.46 15.72 8.85
C ILE A 269 -6.56 15.25 7.69
N GLY A 270 -7.09 14.43 6.78
CA GLY A 270 -6.38 13.98 5.59
C GLY A 270 -5.95 15.13 4.69
N VAL A 271 -6.81 16.12 4.47
CA VAL A 271 -6.47 17.34 3.71
C VAL A 271 -5.37 18.13 4.41
N ALA A 272 -5.45 18.31 5.74
CA ALA A 272 -4.38 18.96 6.50
C ALA A 272 -3.05 18.20 6.40
N ALA A 273 -3.09 16.87 6.41
CA ALA A 273 -1.91 16.03 6.23
C ALA A 273 -1.31 16.15 4.81
N VAL A 274 -2.15 16.24 3.77
CA VAL A 274 -1.72 16.50 2.38
C VAL A 274 -1.05 17.86 2.25
N VAL A 275 -1.62 18.91 2.85
CA VAL A 275 -1.00 20.24 2.85
C VAL A 275 0.34 20.23 3.58
N LEU A 276 0.42 19.55 4.73
CA LEU A 276 1.66 19.38 5.48
C LEU A 276 2.70 18.60 4.69
N ASN A 277 2.28 17.52 4.01
CA ASN A 277 3.13 16.71 3.14
C ASN A 277 3.74 17.58 2.04
N LEU A 278 2.93 18.38 1.36
CA LEU A 278 3.40 19.30 0.33
C LEU A 278 4.40 20.32 0.89
N ALA A 279 4.10 20.94 2.03
CA ALA A 279 5.01 21.89 2.67
C ALA A 279 6.35 21.23 3.02
N MET A 280 6.32 20.02 3.61
CA MET A 280 7.51 19.23 3.95
C MET A 280 8.28 18.77 2.71
N ASN A 281 7.60 18.37 1.63
CA ASN A 281 8.24 18.01 0.37
C ASN A 281 9.09 19.16 -0.17
N VAL A 282 8.52 20.38 -0.22
CA VAL A 282 9.24 21.57 -0.67
C VAL A 282 10.40 21.91 0.27
N ALA A 283 10.22 21.76 1.59
CA ALA A 283 11.28 22.04 2.56
C ALA A 283 12.42 21.00 2.50
N PHE A 284 12.11 19.73 2.26
CA PHE A 284 13.06 18.62 2.33
C PHE A 284 13.68 18.23 1.00
N MET A 285 13.09 18.60 -0.15
CA MET A 285 13.59 18.18 -1.46
C MET A 285 15.05 18.61 -1.68
N VAL A 286 15.43 19.84 -1.30
CA VAL A 286 16.80 20.34 -1.49
C VAL A 286 17.78 19.71 -0.49
N PRO A 287 17.56 19.77 0.83
CA PRO A 287 18.55 19.27 1.80
C PRO A 287 18.64 17.75 1.85
N LEU A 288 17.56 17.01 1.58
CA LEU A 288 17.50 15.55 1.75
C LEU A 288 17.35 14.78 0.43
N GLN A 289 17.26 15.46 -0.71
CA GLN A 289 17.17 14.86 -2.05
C GLN A 289 16.13 13.71 -2.10
N GLN A 290 16.52 12.49 -2.50
CA GLN A 290 15.63 11.33 -2.58
C GLN A 290 14.98 10.92 -1.24
N VAL A 291 15.59 11.27 -0.11
CA VAL A 291 15.05 10.95 1.23
C VAL A 291 13.93 11.91 1.60
N GLY A 292 13.99 13.15 1.10
CA GLY A 292 13.06 14.23 1.45
C GLY A 292 11.60 13.86 1.20
N PRO A 293 11.21 13.49 -0.04
CA PRO A 293 9.83 13.15 -0.34
C PRO A 293 9.31 11.95 0.44
N ALA A 294 10.11 10.89 0.55
CA ALA A 294 9.75 9.70 1.32
C ALA A 294 9.52 10.03 2.80
N LEU A 295 10.38 10.86 3.40
CA LEU A 295 10.26 11.28 4.79
C LEU A 295 9.06 12.20 5.01
N ALA A 296 8.81 13.15 4.10
CA ALA A 296 7.65 14.02 4.14
C ALA A 296 6.33 13.21 4.15
N THR A 297 6.23 12.17 3.33
CA THR A 297 5.03 11.31 3.27
C THR A 297 4.86 10.53 4.57
N SER A 298 5.94 10.00 5.14
CA SER A 298 5.92 9.31 6.43
C SER A 298 5.52 10.21 7.59
N LEU A 299 6.08 11.43 7.66
CA LEU A 299 5.76 12.39 8.72
C LEU A 299 4.32 12.91 8.61
N ALA A 300 3.84 13.15 7.39
CA ALA A 300 2.44 13.49 7.16
C ALA A 300 1.48 12.38 7.61
N ALA A 301 1.85 11.11 7.41
CA ALA A 301 1.08 9.99 7.92
C ALA A 301 1.08 9.92 9.46
N VAL A 302 2.22 10.19 10.10
CA VAL A 302 2.34 10.31 11.57
C VAL A 302 1.46 11.43 12.11
N PHE A 303 1.45 12.59 11.45
CA PHE A 303 0.56 13.69 11.77
C PHE A 303 -0.92 13.28 11.66
N ASN A 304 -1.29 12.63 10.54
CA ASN A 304 -2.65 12.18 10.28
C ASN A 304 -3.15 11.21 11.36
N VAL A 305 -2.39 10.14 11.64
CA VAL A 305 -2.77 9.17 12.67
C VAL A 305 -2.83 9.80 14.06
N GLY A 306 -1.89 10.70 14.38
CA GLY A 306 -1.86 11.39 15.67
C GLY A 306 -3.12 12.22 15.90
N TRP A 307 -3.55 12.96 14.89
CA TRP A 307 -4.76 13.79 14.99
C TRP A 307 -6.04 12.96 14.99
N LEU A 308 -6.13 11.89 14.20
CA LEU A 308 -7.24 10.93 14.27
C LEU A 308 -7.38 10.33 15.67
N ALA A 309 -6.26 9.87 16.25
CA ALA A 309 -6.22 9.30 17.59
C ALA A 309 -6.63 10.33 18.64
N LEU A 310 -6.11 11.56 18.54
CA LEU A 310 -6.44 12.66 19.46
C LEU A 310 -7.93 12.99 19.44
N VAL A 311 -8.54 13.10 18.26
CA VAL A 311 -9.97 13.41 18.15
C VAL A 311 -10.83 12.26 18.67
N LEU A 312 -10.48 11.00 18.36
CA LEU A 312 -11.19 9.84 18.93
C LEU A 312 -11.07 9.79 20.46
N ALA A 313 -9.89 10.12 21.00
CA ALA A 313 -9.65 10.15 22.43
C ALA A 313 -10.45 11.27 23.13
N ARG A 314 -10.44 12.49 22.57
CA ARG A 314 -11.23 13.62 23.09
C ARG A 314 -12.73 13.35 23.06
N ARG A 315 -13.22 12.62 22.07
CA ARG A 315 -14.64 12.19 21.98
C ARG A 315 -14.95 10.95 22.83
N GLY A 316 -13.97 10.42 23.56
CA GLY A 316 -14.15 9.25 24.42
C GLY A 316 -14.29 7.91 23.67
N PHE A 317 -14.07 7.89 22.36
CA PHE A 317 -14.17 6.69 21.52
C PHE A 317 -12.88 5.87 21.44
N LEU A 318 -11.77 6.45 21.91
CA LEU A 318 -10.49 5.77 22.08
C LEU A 318 -10.00 6.03 23.50
N ARG A 319 -9.78 4.96 24.27
CA ARG A 319 -9.17 5.03 25.59
C ARG A 319 -8.09 3.96 25.65
N PRO A 320 -6.81 4.32 25.48
CA PRO A 320 -5.71 3.36 25.53
C PRO A 320 -5.73 2.62 26.87
N ASP A 321 -6.05 1.33 26.84
CA ASP A 321 -6.08 0.54 28.06
C ASP A 321 -4.66 0.12 28.50
N VAL A 322 -4.54 -0.31 29.76
CA VAL A 322 -3.26 -0.72 30.35
C VAL A 322 -2.62 -1.87 29.56
N VAL A 323 -3.45 -2.76 29.01
CA VAL A 323 -3.01 -3.91 28.21
C VAL A 323 -2.35 -3.42 26.92
N LEU A 324 -2.95 -2.47 26.21
CA LEU A 324 -2.41 -1.89 24.98
C LEU A 324 -1.06 -1.24 25.25
N ARG A 325 -0.95 -0.42 26.32
CA ARG A 325 0.32 0.24 26.67
C ARG A 325 1.42 -0.77 27.01
N ARG A 326 1.12 -1.77 27.86
CA ARG A 326 2.09 -2.82 28.24
C ARG A 326 2.55 -3.62 27.03
N ARG A 327 1.62 -4.01 26.16
CA ARG A 327 1.92 -4.77 24.94
C ARG A 327 2.71 -3.96 23.92
N CYS A 328 2.41 -2.66 23.74
CA CYS A 328 3.20 -1.78 22.88
C CYS A 328 4.66 -1.67 23.35
N LEU A 329 4.89 -1.52 24.66
CA LEU A 329 6.24 -1.51 25.22
C LEU A 329 6.95 -2.85 24.99
N GLY A 330 6.26 -3.97 25.23
CA GLY A 330 6.80 -5.30 24.94
C GLY A 330 7.15 -5.49 23.46
N MET A 331 6.27 -5.06 22.55
CA MET A 331 6.51 -5.10 21.10
C MET A 331 7.70 -4.24 20.69
N ALA A 332 7.85 -3.05 21.28
CA ALA A 332 8.99 -2.18 21.03
C ALA A 332 10.31 -2.84 21.49
N ALA A 333 10.33 -3.44 22.69
CA ALA A 333 11.49 -4.18 23.19
C ALA A 333 11.81 -5.40 22.31
N SER A 334 10.82 -6.23 21.95
CA SER A 334 11.02 -7.37 21.05
C SER A 334 11.51 -6.94 19.66
N THR A 335 11.04 -5.79 19.17
CA THR A 335 11.48 -5.24 17.89
C THR A 335 12.92 -4.72 17.97
N ALA A 336 13.32 -4.13 19.10
CA ALA A 336 14.71 -3.72 19.33
C ALA A 336 15.66 -4.95 19.34
N ILE A 337 15.26 -6.05 20.00
CA ILE A 337 16.01 -7.31 19.98
C ILE A 337 16.16 -7.84 18.55
N MET A 338 15.06 -7.86 17.78
CA MET A 338 15.09 -8.26 16.37
C MET A 338 16.00 -7.33 15.55
N ALA A 339 15.96 -6.02 15.79
CA ALA A 339 16.79 -5.04 15.08
C ALA A 339 18.28 -5.31 15.30
N VAL A 340 18.70 -5.58 16.55
CA VAL A 340 20.08 -5.96 16.86
C VAL A 340 20.45 -7.27 16.17
N ALA A 341 19.59 -8.29 16.21
CA ALA A 341 19.86 -9.57 15.54
C ALA A 341 20.04 -9.41 14.02
N LEU A 342 19.17 -8.62 13.38
CA LEU A 342 19.27 -8.32 11.94
C LEU A 342 20.52 -7.51 11.62
N TRP A 343 20.85 -6.51 12.45
CA TRP A 343 22.01 -5.66 12.26
C TRP A 343 23.32 -6.43 12.40
N SER A 344 23.41 -7.34 13.38
CA SER A 344 24.55 -8.24 13.53
C SER A 344 24.64 -9.20 12.35
N LEU A 345 23.54 -9.88 11.99
CA LEU A 345 23.54 -10.87 10.93
C LEU A 345 23.90 -10.25 9.57
N GLN A 346 23.39 -9.06 9.24
CA GLN A 346 23.73 -8.42 7.96
C GLN A 346 25.21 -8.09 7.86
N HIS A 347 25.85 -7.69 8.97
CA HIS A 347 27.26 -7.33 8.99
C HIS A 347 28.14 -8.53 8.61
N TRP A 348 27.82 -9.72 9.12
CA TRP A 348 28.53 -10.95 8.79
C TRP A 348 28.17 -11.49 7.41
N LEU A 349 26.87 -11.52 7.09
CA LEU A 349 26.37 -12.24 5.91
C LEU A 349 26.66 -11.49 4.60
N PHE A 350 26.57 -10.16 4.61
CA PHE A 350 26.83 -9.32 3.44
C PHE A 350 28.28 -8.83 3.34
N ALA A 351 29.15 -9.22 4.27
CA ALA A 351 30.61 -9.11 4.09
C ALA A 351 31.13 -10.12 3.04
N LEU A 352 30.39 -11.21 2.80
CA LEU A 352 30.71 -12.19 1.77
C LEU A 352 30.35 -11.64 0.38
N PRO A 353 31.13 -11.93 -0.68
CA PRO A 353 30.83 -11.53 -2.05
C PRO A 353 29.67 -12.36 -2.65
N LEU A 354 28.45 -12.14 -2.15
CA LEU A 354 27.25 -12.89 -2.52
C LEU A 354 26.73 -12.50 -3.91
N GLN A 355 26.47 -13.52 -4.74
CA GLN A 355 25.98 -13.39 -6.11
C GLN A 355 24.73 -14.25 -6.36
N GLY A 356 23.80 -13.73 -7.16
CA GLY A 356 22.62 -14.46 -7.62
C GLY A 356 21.84 -15.15 -6.50
N VAL A 357 21.76 -16.49 -6.58
CA VAL A 357 21.00 -17.34 -5.64
C VAL A 357 21.53 -17.21 -4.21
N THR A 358 22.84 -17.11 -4.00
CA THR A 358 23.42 -16.98 -2.65
C THR A 358 22.99 -15.68 -1.97
N ARG A 359 22.82 -14.61 -2.75
CA ARG A 359 22.30 -13.32 -2.26
C ARG A 359 20.83 -13.43 -1.87
N ALA A 360 20.01 -14.12 -2.66
CA ALA A 360 18.61 -14.38 -2.33
C ALA A 360 18.48 -15.27 -1.08
N ALA A 361 19.32 -16.29 -0.94
CA ALA A 361 19.38 -17.14 0.25
C ALA A 361 19.78 -16.35 1.50
N ALA A 362 20.74 -15.43 1.39
CA ALA A 362 21.13 -14.56 2.49
C ALA A 362 20.00 -13.63 2.95
N LEU A 363 19.23 -13.07 2.01
CA LEU A 363 18.05 -12.30 2.36
C LEU A 363 16.97 -13.18 3.01
N ALA A 364 16.74 -14.39 2.50
CA ALA A 364 15.81 -15.34 3.10
C ALA A 364 16.23 -15.70 4.54
N ALA A 365 17.53 -15.87 4.79
CA ALA A 365 18.07 -16.08 6.13
C ALA A 365 17.84 -14.86 7.04
N LEU A 366 18.08 -13.63 6.56
CA LEU A 366 17.75 -12.40 7.30
C LEU A 366 16.27 -12.37 7.69
N VAL A 367 15.37 -12.67 6.75
CA VAL A 367 13.93 -12.70 7.01
C VAL A 367 13.58 -13.79 8.03
N ALA A 368 14.15 -14.99 7.91
CA ALA A 368 13.91 -16.09 8.83
C ALA A 368 14.40 -15.78 10.26
N VAL A 369 15.61 -15.22 10.40
CA VAL A 369 16.16 -14.79 11.69
C VAL A 369 15.36 -13.64 12.28
N GLY A 370 14.94 -12.65 11.47
CA GLY A 370 14.08 -11.56 11.93
C GLY A 370 12.75 -12.07 12.47
N LEU A 371 12.07 -12.95 11.73
CA LEU A 371 10.82 -13.57 12.17
C LEU A 371 11.01 -14.43 13.43
N GLY A 372 12.09 -15.21 13.48
CA GLY A 372 12.42 -16.04 14.64
C GLY A 372 12.75 -15.22 15.89
N ALA A 373 13.59 -14.19 15.76
CA ALA A 373 13.99 -13.33 16.86
C ALA A 373 12.80 -12.53 17.41
N TYR A 374 11.99 -11.93 16.54
CA TYR A 374 10.80 -11.21 16.97
C TYR A 374 9.76 -12.15 17.58
N GLY A 375 9.46 -13.27 16.90
CA GLY A 375 8.48 -14.26 17.38
C GLY A 375 8.88 -14.84 18.74
N GLY A 376 10.15 -15.22 18.89
CA GLY A 376 10.70 -15.72 20.15
C GLY A 376 10.65 -14.67 21.26
N ALA A 377 11.11 -13.44 20.99
CA ALA A 377 11.10 -12.35 21.98
C ALA A 377 9.68 -11.98 22.43
N VAL A 378 8.70 -12.00 21.53
CA VAL A 378 7.28 -11.76 21.85
C VAL A 378 6.71 -12.88 22.72
N MET A 379 7.06 -14.14 22.42
CA MET A 379 6.60 -15.30 23.20
C MET A 379 7.14 -15.25 24.63
N VAL A 380 8.42 -14.91 24.80
CA VAL A 380 9.07 -14.80 26.12
C VAL A 380 8.52 -13.62 26.92
N SER A 381 8.33 -12.46 26.28
CA SER A 381 7.83 -11.26 26.95
C SER A 381 6.31 -11.28 27.23
N GLY A 382 5.57 -12.23 26.65
CA GLY A 382 4.10 -12.23 26.70
C GLY A 382 3.48 -10.97 26.07
N ALA A 383 4.23 -10.30 25.17
CA ALA A 383 3.86 -9.01 24.60
C ALA A 383 2.70 -9.10 23.60
N ALA A 384 2.40 -10.28 23.08
CA ALA A 384 1.22 -10.53 22.27
C ALA A 384 0.59 -11.87 22.65
N ASP A 385 -0.75 -11.90 22.70
CA ASP A 385 -1.47 -13.15 22.91
C ASP A 385 -1.53 -13.93 21.59
N VAL A 386 -0.46 -14.70 21.32
CA VAL A 386 -0.29 -15.52 20.11
C VAL A 386 -1.45 -16.52 19.95
N ARG A 387 -2.10 -16.94 21.06
CA ARG A 387 -3.29 -17.81 21.03
C ARG A 387 -4.51 -17.09 20.46
N SER A 388 -4.69 -15.79 20.77
CA SER A 388 -5.77 -14.97 20.20
C SER A 388 -5.61 -14.69 18.69
N LEU A 389 -4.37 -14.60 18.19
CA LEU A 389 -4.08 -14.47 16.75
C LEU A 389 -4.43 -15.77 16.00
N GLY A 390 -4.13 -16.93 16.61
CA GLY A 390 -4.49 -18.23 16.08
C GLY A 390 -6.00 -18.46 15.96
N THR A 391 -6.80 -17.97 16.90
CA THR A 391 -8.27 -18.08 16.84
C THR A 391 -8.87 -17.17 15.77
N MET A 392 -8.34 -15.96 15.55
CA MET A 392 -8.74 -15.10 14.42
C MET A 392 -8.43 -15.73 13.05
N LEU A 393 -7.25 -16.31 12.87
CA LEU A 393 -6.87 -17.01 11.63
C LEU A 393 -7.73 -18.25 11.38
N ARG A 394 -8.06 -19.01 12.43
CA ARG A 394 -8.96 -20.18 12.35
C ARG A 394 -10.40 -19.80 12.03
N ARG A 395 -10.91 -18.69 12.57
CA ARG A 395 -12.24 -18.16 12.27
C ARG A 395 -12.36 -17.74 10.80
N ARG A 396 -11.33 -17.08 10.25
CA ARG A 396 -11.24 -16.76 8.80
C ARG A 396 -11.21 -17.99 7.90
N ARG A 397 -10.50 -19.06 8.31
CA ARG A 397 -10.51 -20.34 7.56
C ARG A 397 -11.91 -20.98 7.55
N ARG A 398 -12.70 -20.84 8.63
CA ARG A 398 -14.09 -21.29 8.67
C ARG A 398 -15.01 -20.43 7.80
N GLU A 399 -14.89 -19.10 7.86
CA GLU A 399 -15.69 -18.18 7.03
C GLU A 399 -15.39 -18.34 5.53
N ARG A 400 -14.12 -18.53 5.13
CA ARG A 400 -13.76 -18.83 3.73
C ARG A 400 -14.24 -20.19 3.25
N ARG A 401 -14.26 -21.22 4.12
CA ARG A 401 -14.81 -22.53 3.79
C ARG A 401 -16.33 -22.53 3.69
N GLY A 402 -17.01 -21.68 4.46
CA GLY A 402 -18.46 -21.46 4.34
C GLY A 402 -18.84 -20.71 3.06
N ALA A 403 -18.05 -19.70 2.66
CA ALA A 403 -18.27 -18.94 1.43
C ALA A 403 -17.86 -19.67 0.13
N SER A 404 -17.19 -20.82 0.23
CA SER A 404 -16.91 -21.71 -0.91
C SER A 404 -17.84 -22.92 -0.99
N ALA A 405 -18.74 -23.08 0.00
CA ALA A 405 -19.72 -24.16 0.09
C ALA A 405 -21.17 -23.67 -0.16
N LEU A 406 -21.33 -22.38 -0.44
CA LEU A 406 -22.49 -21.71 -1.01
C LEU A 406 -22.09 -21.20 -2.38
#